data_AF-A0A1U7P4U5-F1
#
_entry.id   AF-A0A1U7P4U5-F1
#
_cell.length_a   1.000
_cell.length_b   1.000
_cell.length_c   1.000
_cell.angle_alpha   90.00
_cell.angle_beta   90.00
_cell.angle_gamma   90.00
#
_symmetry.space_group_name_H-M   'P 1'
#
loop_
_entity.id
_entity.type
_entity.pdbx_description
1 polymer ?
#
loop_
_entity_poly.entity_id
_entity_poly.type
_entity_poly.pdbx_seq_one_letter_code
_entity_poly.pdbx_strand_id
1 'polypeptide(L)'
;MTVPTRPSPHPYTRMLSGPDLDHAWTVTNGMIAILGEHETLTFPVGATWPGLDALPSDWLDELRPAETVSVSGSLTRKALPSELESGLALVHAQMLRTGSLALRLTRLDRLTSGTLNQSTQAALVGARRESVTKVRTEMGQA
;
A
#
# COMPACT_ATOMS: atom_id res chain seq x y z
N MET A 1 -47.73 20.81 14.90
CA MET A 1 -47.28 19.49 14.42
C MET A 1 -46.06 19.69 13.56
N THR A 2 -44.87 19.45 14.11
CA THR A 2 -43.59 19.73 13.47
C THR A 2 -43.12 18.45 12.80
N VAL A 3 -43.02 18.45 11.47
CA VAL A 3 -42.49 17.30 10.71
C VAL A 3 -40.99 17.18 11.03
N PRO A 4 -40.50 16.03 11.51
CA PRO A 4 -39.06 15.87 11.71
C PRO A 4 -38.39 15.78 10.34
N THR A 5 -37.59 16.79 10.02
CA THR A 5 -36.72 16.80 8.85
C THR A 5 -35.73 15.65 8.98
N ARG A 6 -35.81 14.69 8.06
CA ARG A 6 -34.85 13.60 7.95
C ARG A 6 -33.44 14.20 7.83
N PRO A 7 -32.43 13.74 8.60
CA PRO A 7 -31.07 14.22 8.41
C PRO A 7 -30.66 13.92 6.96
N SER A 8 -30.21 14.96 6.24
CA SER A 8 -29.65 14.84 4.91
C SER A 8 -28.56 13.76 4.93
N PRO A 9 -28.57 12.79 4.00
CA PRO A 9 -27.45 11.87 3.89
C PRO A 9 -26.20 12.71 3.67
N HIS A 10 -25.21 12.55 4.54
CA HIS A 10 -23.87 13.08 4.32
C HIS A 10 -23.45 12.77 2.89
N PRO A 11 -22.74 13.69 2.19
CA PRO A 11 -22.28 13.45 0.83
C PRO A 11 -21.19 12.39 0.89
N TYR A 12 -21.60 11.13 1.01
CA TYR A 12 -20.73 9.98 0.93
C TYR A 12 -20.03 10.09 -0.41
N THR A 13 -18.72 10.30 -0.37
CA THR A 13 -17.81 10.06 -1.48
C THR A 13 -18.25 8.76 -2.13
N ARG A 14 -18.92 8.86 -3.29
CA ARG A 14 -19.41 7.69 -4.01
C ARG A 14 -18.16 6.97 -4.48
N MET A 15 -17.73 5.95 -3.75
CA MET A 15 -16.64 5.08 -4.18
C MET A 15 -17.08 4.46 -5.50
N LEU A 16 -16.33 4.75 -6.56
CA LEU A 16 -16.56 4.20 -7.89
C LEU A 16 -15.59 3.04 -8.08
N SER A 17 -16.00 2.02 -8.82
CA SER A 17 -15.08 0.96 -9.26
C SER A 17 -13.87 1.58 -9.94
N GLY A 18 -12.68 1.17 -9.52
CA GLY A 18 -11.43 1.64 -10.08
C GLY A 18 -11.03 0.89 -11.36
N PRO A 19 -9.82 1.13 -11.85
CA PRO A 19 -9.22 0.41 -12.98
C PRO A 19 -8.93 -1.04 -12.61
N ASP A 20 -8.79 -1.87 -13.64
CA ASP A 20 -8.41 -3.27 -13.52
C ASP A 20 -7.04 -3.46 -12.83
N LEU A 21 -6.88 -4.57 -12.09
CA LEU A 21 -5.67 -4.89 -11.34
C LEU A 21 -4.62 -5.62 -12.18
N ASP A 22 -5.02 -6.36 -13.21
CA ASP A 22 -4.10 -7.19 -14.00
C ASP A 22 -3.14 -6.31 -14.81
N HIS A 23 -3.58 -5.09 -15.16
CA HIS A 23 -2.81 -4.18 -16.00
C HIS A 23 -2.22 -2.99 -15.23
N ALA A 24 -1.02 -2.58 -15.65
CA ALA A 24 -0.34 -1.42 -15.09
C ALA A 24 -1.01 -0.09 -15.50
N TRP A 25 -1.20 0.80 -14.54
CA TRP A 25 -1.80 2.12 -14.75
C TRP A 25 -1.17 3.19 -13.87
N THR A 26 -1.24 4.45 -14.34
CA THR A 26 -0.78 5.63 -13.61
C THR A 26 -1.95 6.57 -13.38
N VAL A 27 -2.09 7.07 -12.15
CA VAL A 27 -3.12 8.04 -11.80
C VAL A 27 -2.76 9.40 -12.38
N THR A 28 -3.63 9.95 -13.21
CA THR A 28 -3.46 11.28 -13.81
C THR A 28 -4.28 12.35 -13.10
N ASN A 29 -5.35 11.95 -12.40
CA ASN A 29 -6.15 12.82 -11.55
C ASN A 29 -6.74 12.05 -10.38
N GLY A 30 -6.94 12.72 -9.25
CA GLY A 30 -7.57 12.14 -8.05
C GLY A 30 -6.72 11.12 -7.31
N MET A 31 -7.38 10.10 -6.78
CA MET A 31 -6.77 9.03 -5.99
C MET A 31 -7.50 7.70 -6.22
N ILE A 32 -6.73 6.62 -6.23
CA ILE A 32 -7.22 5.25 -6.33
C ILE A 32 -6.68 4.47 -5.15
N ALA A 33 -7.49 3.60 -4.58
CA ALA A 33 -7.05 2.64 -3.58
C ALA A 33 -7.28 1.22 -4.08
N ILE A 34 -6.40 0.32 -3.69
CA ILE A 34 -6.54 -1.12 -3.88
C ILE A 34 -6.86 -1.70 -2.52
N LEU A 35 -8.02 -2.35 -2.42
CA LEU A 35 -8.47 -3.01 -1.21
C LEU A 35 -8.00 -4.46 -1.27
N GLY A 36 -7.05 -4.78 -0.39
CA GLY A 36 -6.61 -6.13 -0.10
C GLY A 36 -7.32 -6.69 1.15
N GLU A 37 -7.18 -8.00 1.37
CA GLU A 37 -7.78 -8.67 2.55
C GLU A 37 -7.23 -8.11 3.88
N HIS A 38 -5.95 -7.75 3.90
CA HIS A 38 -5.26 -7.29 5.11
C HIS A 38 -4.76 -5.85 5.04
N GLU A 39 -4.65 -5.29 3.84
CA GLU A 39 -3.96 -4.03 3.60
C GLU A 39 -4.69 -3.22 2.53
N THR A 40 -4.65 -1.90 2.66
CA THR A 40 -5.13 -0.98 1.62
C THR A 40 -3.94 -0.20 1.06
N LEU A 41 -3.74 -0.30 -0.25
CA LEU A 41 -2.73 0.50 -0.95
C LEU A 41 -3.41 1.72 -1.56
N THR A 42 -2.73 2.87 -1.50
CA THR A 42 -3.24 4.15 -2.01
C THR A 42 -2.31 4.73 -3.08
N PHE A 43 -2.91 5.23 -4.15
CA PHE A 43 -2.25 5.74 -5.34
C PHE A 43 -2.78 7.15 -5.62
N PRO A 44 -2.07 8.20 -5.18
CA PRO A 44 -2.41 9.58 -5.52
C PRO A 44 -2.00 9.90 -6.97
N VAL A 45 -2.32 11.10 -7.44
CA VAL A 45 -1.84 11.62 -8.73
C VAL A 45 -0.34 11.41 -8.91
N GLY A 46 0.05 10.89 -10.07
CA GLY A 46 1.44 10.56 -10.43
C GLY A 46 1.89 9.18 -9.96
N ALA A 47 1.15 8.50 -9.09
CA ALA A 47 1.47 7.16 -8.65
C ALA A 47 1.10 6.11 -9.71
N THR A 48 1.89 5.05 -9.76
CA THR A 48 1.72 3.94 -10.70
C THR A 48 1.45 2.65 -9.96
N TRP A 49 0.40 1.93 -10.38
CA TRP A 49 0.23 0.51 -10.09
C TRP A 49 0.97 -0.31 -11.15
N PRO A 50 1.87 -1.24 -10.76
CA PRO A 50 2.69 -1.96 -11.71
C PRO A 50 1.97 -3.14 -12.40
N GLY A 51 0.74 -3.49 -11.97
CA GLY A 51 0.06 -4.72 -12.39
C GLY A 51 0.36 -5.89 -11.46
N LEU A 52 -0.54 -6.88 -11.40
CA LEU A 52 -0.36 -8.06 -10.54
C LEU A 52 0.87 -8.89 -10.95
N ASP A 53 1.11 -9.06 -12.25
CA ASP A 53 2.22 -9.86 -12.78
C ASP A 53 3.61 -9.31 -12.41
N ALA A 54 3.68 -8.02 -12.04
CA ALA A 54 4.93 -7.36 -11.65
C ALA A 54 5.23 -7.49 -10.15
N LEU A 55 4.27 -7.98 -9.34
CA LEU A 55 4.46 -8.16 -7.91
C LEU A 55 5.10 -9.51 -7.58
N PRO A 56 5.99 -9.58 -6.58
CA PRO A 56 6.45 -10.87 -6.06
C PRO A 56 5.28 -11.70 -5.52
N SER A 57 5.31 -13.03 -5.70
CA SER A 57 4.23 -13.94 -5.27
C SER A 57 3.85 -13.78 -3.80
N ASP A 58 4.84 -13.66 -2.92
CA ASP A 58 4.61 -13.49 -1.48
C ASP A 58 3.79 -12.23 -1.16
N TRP A 59 3.88 -11.21 -2.02
CA TRP A 59 3.20 -9.94 -1.85
C TRP A 59 1.78 -10.02 -2.35
N LEU A 60 1.53 -10.78 -3.41
CA LEU A 60 0.18 -11.10 -3.87
C LEU A 60 -0.57 -11.91 -2.80
N ASP A 61 0.11 -12.88 -2.18
CA ASP A 61 -0.46 -13.71 -1.11
C ASP A 61 -0.78 -12.94 0.16
N GLU A 62 0.01 -11.90 0.45
CA GLU A 62 -0.16 -11.04 1.62
C GLU A 62 -1.16 -9.91 1.40
N LEU A 63 -1.09 -9.23 0.26
CA LEU A 63 -2.00 -8.16 -0.10
C LEU A 63 -3.39 -8.72 -0.41
N ARG A 64 -3.46 -9.82 -1.18
CA ARG A 64 -4.69 -10.39 -1.75
C ARG A 64 -5.60 -9.31 -2.34
N PRO A 65 -5.12 -8.58 -3.35
CA PRO A 65 -5.85 -7.45 -3.90
C PRO A 65 -7.15 -7.95 -4.52
N ALA A 66 -8.28 -7.48 -3.98
CA ALA A 66 -9.61 -7.97 -4.37
C ALA A 66 -10.34 -6.97 -5.27
N GLU A 67 -10.24 -5.68 -4.96
CA GLU A 67 -10.91 -4.64 -5.73
C GLU A 67 -10.13 -3.32 -5.73
N THR A 68 -10.38 -2.52 -6.76
CA THR A 68 -9.95 -1.12 -6.81
C THR A 68 -11.14 -0.20 -6.56
N VAL A 69 -10.92 0.81 -5.73
CA VAL A 69 -11.89 1.88 -5.48
C VAL A 69 -11.26 3.20 -5.87
N SER A 70 -12.06 4.05 -6.50
CA SER A 70 -11.64 5.36 -6.95
C SER A 70 -12.48 6.44 -6.31
N VAL A 71 -11.81 7.54 -5.94
CA VAL A 71 -12.49 8.79 -5.57
C VAL A 71 -13.16 9.36 -6.84
N SER A 72 -14.35 9.95 -6.70
CA SER A 72 -15.05 10.59 -7.82
C SER A 72 -14.15 11.55 -8.58
N GLY A 73 -14.07 11.37 -9.90
CA GLY A 73 -13.24 12.19 -10.79
C GLY A 73 -11.79 11.70 -10.95
N SER A 74 -11.41 10.59 -10.31
CA SER A 74 -10.11 9.97 -10.56
C SER A 74 -9.98 9.48 -12.00
N LEU A 75 -8.81 9.69 -12.59
CA LEU A 75 -8.48 9.29 -13.95
C LEU A 75 -7.17 8.53 -13.96
N THR A 76 -7.06 7.58 -14.88
CA THR A 76 -5.82 6.85 -15.13
C THR A 76 -5.43 6.90 -16.60
N ARG A 77 -4.17 6.54 -16.85
CA ARG A 77 -3.67 6.15 -18.16
C ARG A 77 -2.89 4.85 -18.02
N LYS A 78 -2.60 4.21 -19.16
CA LYS A 78 -1.63 3.11 -19.21
C LYS A 78 -0.27 3.59 -18.68
N ALA A 79 0.34 2.78 -17.81
CA ALA A 79 1.68 3.04 -17.31
C ALA A 79 2.73 2.86 -18.42
N LEU A 80 3.76 3.69 -18.41
CA LEU A 80 4.93 3.52 -19.25
C LEU A 80 5.88 2.49 -18.61
N PRO A 81 6.68 1.75 -19.40
CA PRO A 81 7.64 0.80 -18.86
C PRO A 81 8.59 1.40 -17.81
N SER A 82 9.02 2.66 -18.02
CA SER A 82 9.89 3.39 -17.09
C SER A 82 9.24 3.73 -15.74
N GLU A 83 7.92 3.60 -15.62
CA GLU A 83 7.16 3.93 -14.41
C GLU A 83 6.91 2.72 -13.51
N LEU A 84 7.13 1.51 -14.04
CA LEU A 84 6.85 0.27 -13.32
C LEU A 84 7.75 0.09 -12.10
N GLU A 85 9.03 0.45 -12.21
CA GLU A 85 9.97 0.39 -11.09
C GLU A 85 9.54 1.32 -9.96
N SER A 86 9.11 2.54 -10.28
CA SER A 86 8.58 3.49 -9.29
C SER A 86 7.28 3.00 -8.67
N GLY A 87 6.40 2.36 -9.47
CA GLY A 87 5.18 1.74 -8.97
C GLY A 87 5.45 0.60 -8.00
N LEU A 88 6.39 -0.29 -8.35
CA LEU A 88 6.81 -1.38 -7.46
C LEU A 88 7.43 -0.85 -6.17
N ALA A 89 8.31 0.16 -6.26
CA ALA A 89 8.91 0.81 -5.10
C ALA A 89 7.84 1.46 -4.19
N LEU A 90 6.79 2.04 -4.76
CA LEU A 90 5.67 2.60 -3.99
C LEU A 90 4.87 1.51 -3.27
N VAL A 91 4.54 0.40 -3.95
CA VAL A 91 3.90 -0.76 -3.32
C VAL A 91 4.78 -1.25 -2.17
N HIS A 92 6.10 -1.34 -2.39
CA HIS A 92 7.07 -1.70 -1.36
C HIS A 92 7.06 -0.79 -0.15
N ALA A 93 7.11 0.52 -0.39
CA ALA A 93 7.09 1.49 0.67
C ALA A 93 5.78 1.45 1.48
N GLN A 94 4.64 1.17 0.83
CA GLN A 94 3.36 1.06 1.52
C GLN A 94 3.29 -0.19 2.40
N MET A 95 3.68 -1.35 1.88
CA MET A 95 3.75 -2.59 2.64
C MET A 95 4.74 -2.50 3.82
N LEU A 96 5.82 -1.73 3.70
CA LEU A 96 6.76 -1.53 4.82
C LEU A 96 6.23 -0.61 5.93
N ARG A 97 5.10 0.09 5.72
CA ARG A 97 4.54 1.03 6.71
C ARG A 97 3.39 0.46 7.53
N THR A 98 2.82 -0.66 7.09
CA THR A 98 1.62 -1.24 7.70
C THR A 98 1.93 -2.53 8.45
N GLY A 99 1.03 -2.96 9.33
CA GLY A 99 1.21 -4.14 10.17
C GLY A 99 2.14 -3.95 11.37
N SER A 100 2.42 -5.06 12.08
CA SER A 100 3.27 -5.05 13.27
C SER A 100 4.72 -4.72 12.94
N LEU A 101 5.50 -4.24 13.92
CA LEU A 101 6.94 -4.00 13.70
C LEU A 101 7.68 -5.29 13.27
N ALA A 102 7.33 -6.45 13.84
CA ALA A 102 7.91 -7.73 13.45
C ALA A 102 7.62 -8.10 11.99
N LEU A 103 6.40 -7.84 11.52
CA LEU A 103 6.02 -8.08 10.14
C LEU A 103 6.77 -7.14 9.19
N ARG A 104 6.84 -5.84 9.53
CA ARG A 104 7.58 -4.84 8.74
C ARG A 104 9.08 -5.16 8.65
N LEU A 105 9.69 -5.65 9.73
CA LEU A 105 11.09 -6.10 9.73
C LEU A 105 11.28 -7.35 8.86
N THR A 106 10.38 -8.33 8.96
CA THR A 106 10.39 -9.51 8.07
C THR A 106 10.28 -9.12 6.59
N ARG A 107 9.35 -8.21 6.26
CA ARG A 107 9.19 -7.66 4.90
C ARG A 107 10.48 -6.96 4.44
N LEU A 108 11.10 -6.16 5.31
CA LEU A 108 12.35 -5.45 5.01
C LEU A 108 13.54 -6.40 4.77
N ASP A 109 13.65 -7.48 5.53
CA ASP A 109 14.73 -8.45 5.36
C ASP A 109 14.64 -9.16 4.01
N ARG A 110 13.42 -9.48 3.54
CA ARG A 110 13.21 -10.07 2.21
C ARG A 110 13.70 -9.14 1.10
N LEU A 111 13.49 -7.83 1.26
CA LEU A 111 13.91 -6.82 0.28
C LEU A 111 15.42 -6.55 0.29
N THR A 112 16.08 -6.74 1.44
CA THR A 112 17.47 -6.27 1.67
C THR A 112 18.44 -7.40 2.01
N SER A 113 17.95 -8.64 1.93
CA SER A 113 18.66 -9.87 2.31
C SER A 113 19.23 -9.82 3.74
N GLY A 114 18.60 -9.06 4.64
CA GLY A 114 19.01 -8.93 6.05
C GLY A 114 20.34 -8.21 6.30
N THR A 115 20.93 -7.56 5.29
CA THR A 115 22.28 -6.97 5.39
C THR A 115 22.34 -5.62 6.11
N LEU A 116 21.17 -5.00 6.36
CA LEU A 116 21.08 -3.68 6.94
C LEU A 116 21.36 -3.68 8.45
N ASN A 117 22.09 -2.69 8.92
CA ASN A 117 22.25 -2.47 10.36
C ASN A 117 20.92 -2.01 11.01
N GLN A 118 20.82 -2.20 12.33
CA GLN A 118 19.59 -1.90 13.09
C GLN A 118 19.11 -0.46 12.97
N SER A 119 20.03 0.51 12.86
CA SER A 119 19.68 1.93 12.73
C SER A 119 19.02 2.21 11.37
N THR A 120 19.57 1.64 10.30
CA THR A 120 18.99 1.75 8.95
C THR A 120 17.65 1.02 8.88
N GLN A 121 17.54 -0.17 9.48
CA GLN A 121 16.27 -0.89 9.57
C GLN A 121 15.21 -0.05 10.29
N ALA A 122 15.55 0.52 11.44
CA ALA A 122 14.66 1.37 12.22
C ALA A 122 14.16 2.58 11.43
N ALA A 123 15.06 3.25 10.68
CA ALA A 123 14.67 4.37 9.83
C ALA A 123 13.70 3.95 8.71
N LEU A 124 13.97 2.84 8.03
CA LEU A 124 13.16 2.35 6.91
C LEU A 124 11.76 1.87 7.32
N VAL A 125 11.64 1.27 8.51
CA VAL A 125 10.33 0.87 9.07
C VAL A 125 9.73 1.96 9.96
N GLY A 126 10.29 3.17 10.04
CA GLY A 126 9.75 4.26 10.86
C GLY A 126 9.60 3.90 12.35
N ALA A 127 10.58 3.20 12.92
CA ALA A 127 10.63 2.81 14.33
C ALA A 127 11.87 3.36 15.03
N ARG A 128 11.92 3.24 16.36
CA ARG A 128 13.14 3.50 17.13
C ARG A 128 14.05 2.29 17.10
N ARG A 129 15.37 2.51 17.17
CA ARG A 129 16.38 1.44 17.18
C ARG A 129 16.12 0.44 18.31
N GLU A 130 15.80 0.92 19.51
CA GLU A 130 15.56 0.07 20.69
C GLU A 130 14.36 -0.85 20.48
N SER A 131 13.32 -0.36 19.79
CA SER A 131 12.15 -1.16 19.43
C SER A 131 12.52 -2.27 18.44
N VAL A 132 13.39 -1.99 17.47
CA VAL A 132 13.91 -3.00 16.54
C VAL A 132 14.73 -4.04 17.30
N THR A 133 15.67 -3.63 18.15
CA THR A 133 16.48 -4.56 18.96
C THR A 133 15.60 -5.50 19.78
N LYS A 134 14.61 -4.95 20.49
CA LYS A 134 13.69 -5.75 21.31
C LYS A 134 12.93 -6.78 20.48
N VAL A 135 12.32 -6.35 19.37
CA VAL A 135 11.55 -7.25 18.50
C VAL A 135 12.44 -8.32 17.87
N ARG A 136 13.68 -7.98 17.48
CA ARG A 136 14.66 -8.95 16.95
C ARG A 136 15.03 -10.00 17.99
N THR A 137 15.23 -9.62 19.25
CA THR A 137 15.46 -10.56 20.34
C THR A 137 14.26 -11.48 20.55
N GLU A 138 13.04 -10.94 20.54
CA GLU A 138 11.80 -11.72 20.66
C GLU A 138 11.61 -12.69 19.48
N MET A 139 12.08 -12.32 18.28
CA MET A 139 12.09 -13.18 17.08
C MET A 139 13.22 -14.23 17.07
N GLY A 140 14.15 -14.21 18.03
CA GLY A 140 15.31 -15.10 18.06
C GLY A 140 16.40 -14.77 17.04
N GLN A 141 16.48 -13.50 16.61
CA GLN A 141 17.38 -13.00 15.55
C GLN A 141 18.38 -11.94 16.06
N ALA A 142 18.68 -11.93 17.36
CA ALA A 142 19.60 -10.97 17.98
C ALA A 142 21.07 -11.34 17.78
#